data_AF-A0A3C2APC2-F1
#
_entry.id   AF-A0A3C2APC2-F1
#
_cell.length_a   1.000
_cell.length_b   1.000
_cell.length_c   1.000
_cell.angle_alpha   90.00
_cell.angle_beta   90.00
_cell.angle_gamma   90.00
#
_symmetry.space_group_name_H-M   'P 1'
#
loop_
_entity.id
_entity.type
_entity.pdbx_description
1 polymer ?
#
loop_
_entity_poly.entity_id
_entity_poly.type
_entity_poly.pdbx_seq_one_letter_code
_entity_poly.pdbx_strand_id
1 'polypeptide(L)'
;MKTFLENIAEELLKDGGNDFSKTCIVLPNRRAGVFLRDAISRQSNKAIWAPTVLSIEDFVFSLSEVVKADQTTLLFSFYEVYRQSVSD
;
A
#
# COMPACT_ATOMS: atom_id res chain seq x y z
N MET A 1 6.09 7.85 22.62
CA MET A 1 6.72 6.63 22.07
C MET A 1 6.51 6.68 20.57
N LYS A 2 7.56 6.50 19.76
CA LYS A 2 7.40 6.45 18.30
C LYS A 2 6.75 5.13 17.91
N THR A 3 5.84 5.18 16.96
CA THR A 3 5.28 3.99 16.32
C THR A 3 6.34 3.30 15.46
N PHE A 4 6.09 2.05 15.10
CA PHE A 4 6.99 1.31 14.20
C PHE A 4 7.23 2.07 12.89
N LEU A 5 6.18 2.58 12.25
CA LEU A 5 6.30 3.29 10.97
C LEU A 5 7.02 4.64 11.11
N GLU A 6 6.91 5.30 12.26
CA GLU A 6 7.69 6.52 12.53
C GLU A 6 9.19 6.21 12.66
N ASN A 7 9.56 5.09 13.29
CA ASN A 7 10.96 4.66 13.37
C ASN A 7 11.51 4.30 11.97
N ILE A 8 10.72 3.60 11.16
CA ILE A 8 11.12 3.29 9.77
C ILE A 8 11.27 4.56 8.93
N ALA A 9 10.38 5.53 9.06
CA ALA A 9 10.49 6.81 8.36
C ALA A 9 11.78 7.56 8.74
N GLU A 10 12.17 7.54 10.03
CA GLU A 10 13.41 8.14 10.49
C GLU A 10 14.64 7.48 9.85
N GLU A 11 14.66 6.14 9.84
CA GLU A 11 15.77 5.37 9.27
C GLU A 11 15.90 5.60 7.75
N LEU A 12 14.77 5.60 7.03
CA LEU A 12 14.74 5.88 5.60
C LEU A 12 15.29 7.28 5.27
N LEU A 13 14.97 8.28 6.08
CA LEU A 13 15.44 9.65 5.90
C LEU A 13 16.93 9.82 6.23
N LYS A 14 17.48 9.01 7.14
CA LYS A 14 18.92 8.97 7.44
C LYS A 14 19.73 8.37 6.30
N ASP A 15 19.29 7.22 5.78
CA ASP A 15 20.05 6.45 4.79
C ASP A 15 19.81 6.91 3.34
N GLY A 16 18.61 7.40 3.03
CA GLY A 16 18.12 7.59 1.66
C GLY A 16 18.50 8.89 0.96
N GLY A 17 19.37 9.72 1.53
CA GLY A 17 19.86 10.94 0.87
C GLY A 17 18.79 11.97 0.48
N ASN A 18 17.56 11.84 0.99
CA ASN A 18 16.39 12.67 0.67
C ASN A 18 15.87 12.60 -0.79
N ASP A 19 16.14 11.50 -1.53
CA ASP A 19 15.51 11.22 -2.82
C ASP A 19 15.02 9.77 -2.89
N PHE A 20 13.69 9.59 -2.86
CA PHE A 20 13.06 8.28 -2.93
C PHE A 20 12.39 8.01 -4.28
N SER A 21 12.71 8.79 -5.32
CA SER A 21 12.09 8.65 -6.66
C SER A 21 12.26 7.26 -7.28
N LYS A 22 13.31 6.52 -6.90
CA LYS A 22 13.60 5.14 -7.35
C LYS A 22 13.34 4.08 -6.28
N THR A 23 12.67 4.44 -5.19
CA THR A 23 12.41 3.55 -4.07
C THR A 23 10.96 3.09 -4.08
N CYS A 24 10.77 1.77 -4.05
CA CYS A 24 9.46 1.15 -3.85
C CYS A 24 9.42 0.47 -2.48
N ILE A 25 8.44 0.84 -1.67
CA ILE A 25 8.21 0.26 -0.33
C ILE A 25 6.93 -0.58 -0.39
N VAL A 26 7.04 -1.85 -0.03
CA VAL A 26 5.92 -2.80 0.01
C VAL A 26 5.51 -3.02 1.47
N LEU A 27 4.23 -2.85 1.78
CA LEU A 27 3.67 -2.93 3.13
C LEU A 27 2.52 -3.93 3.21
N PRO A 28 2.17 -4.46 4.41
CA PRO A 28 1.13 -5.47 4.54
C PRO A 28 -0.26 -5.03 4.04
N ASN A 29 -0.57 -3.74 4.13
CA ASN A 29 -1.84 -3.18 3.68
C ASN A 29 -1.68 -1.71 3.27
N ARG A 30 -2.70 -1.19 2.56
CA ARG A 30 -2.71 0.19 2.05
C ARG A 30 -2.70 1.25 3.17
N ARG A 31 -3.30 0.96 4.33
CA ARG A 31 -3.35 1.90 5.46
C ARG A 31 -1.96 2.19 6.01
N ALA A 32 -1.11 1.17 6.16
CA ALA A 32 0.28 1.35 6.59
C ALA A 32 1.04 2.33 5.68
N GLY A 33 0.77 2.31 4.37
CA GLY A 33 1.40 3.23 3.43
C GLY A 33 0.97 4.68 3.60
N VAL A 34 -0.28 4.93 4.02
CA VAL A 34 -0.74 6.29 4.37
C VAL A 34 0.02 6.80 5.59
N PHE A 35 0.12 5.99 6.65
CA PHE A 35 0.84 6.36 7.87
C PHE A 35 2.33 6.55 7.65
N LEU A 36 2.96 5.71 6.82
CA LEU A 36 4.38 5.87 6.49
C LEU A 36 4.65 7.17 5.73
N ARG A 37 3.81 7.52 4.74
CA ARG A 37 3.95 8.78 4.00
C ARG A 37 3.77 10.01 4.89
N ASP A 38 2.77 9.97 5.78
CA ASP A 38 2.55 11.02 6.78
C ASP A 38 3.76 11.14 7.74
N ALA A 39 4.30 10.01 8.22
CA ALA A 39 5.49 10.00 9.06
C ALA A 39 6.73 10.58 8.35
N ILE A 40 6.98 10.20 7.09
CA ILE A 40 8.06 10.75 6.26
C ILE A 40 7.88 12.26 6.10
N SER A 41 6.67 12.72 5.76
CA SER A 41 6.37 14.14 5.56
C SER A 41 6.57 14.98 6.82
N ARG A 42 6.27 14.44 8.00
CA ARG A 42 6.45 15.16 9.28
C ARG A 42 7.91 15.22 9.73
N GLN A 43 8.71 14.24 9.31
CA GLN A 43 10.11 14.11 9.73
C GLN A 43 11.09 14.69 8.69
N SER A 44 10.64 14.96 7.47
CA SER A 44 11.45 15.58 6.42
C SER A 44 11.66 17.07 6.68
N ASN A 45 12.92 17.51 6.67
CA ASN A 45 13.29 18.92 6.86
C ASN A 45 13.23 19.77 5.57
N LYS A 46 12.91 19.15 4.43
CA LYS A 46 12.79 19.81 3.12
C LYS A 46 11.80 19.04 2.24
N ALA A 47 11.37 19.67 1.14
CA ALA A 47 10.62 18.97 0.11
C ALA A 47 11.50 17.86 -0.49
N ILE A 48 10.96 16.64 -0.54
CA ILE A 48 11.61 15.44 -1.07
C ILE A 48 10.65 14.70 -2.01
N TRP A 49 11.21 13.87 -2.89
CA TRP A 49 10.40 12.93 -3.65
C TRP A 49 9.93 11.80 -2.75
N ALA A 50 8.63 11.53 -2.77
CA ALA A 50 8.06 10.42 -2.01
C ALA A 50 8.34 9.08 -2.70
N PRO A 51 8.53 7.99 -1.93
CA PRO A 51 8.65 6.65 -2.49
C PRO A 51 7.33 6.21 -3.13
N THR A 52 7.42 5.28 -4.07
CA THR A 52 6.26 4.48 -4.44
C THR A 52 5.92 3.56 -3.26
N VAL A 53 4.66 3.54 -2.84
CA VAL A 53 4.22 2.68 -1.73
C VAL A 53 3.09 1.79 -2.19
N LEU A 54 3.31 0.49 -2.11
CA LEU A 54 2.38 -0.57 -2.51
C LEU A 54 1.98 -1.38 -1.28
N SER A 55 0.75 -1.90 -1.27
CA SER A 55 0.44 -3.03 -0.40
C SER A 55 1.02 -4.33 -0.99
N ILE A 56 1.16 -5.39 -0.19
CA ILE A 56 1.53 -6.73 -0.69
C ILE A 56 0.58 -7.15 -1.82
N GLU A 57 -0.72 -6.91 -1.65
CA GLU A 57 -1.71 -7.20 -2.69
C GLU A 57 -1.42 -6.43 -3.98
N ASP A 58 -1.23 -5.10 -3.91
CA ASP A 58 -0.93 -4.27 -5.08
C ASP A 58 0.36 -4.72 -5.76
N PHE A 59 1.38 -5.07 -4.97
CA PHE A 59 2.65 -5.57 -5.49
C PHE A 59 2.50 -6.89 -6.23
N VAL A 60 1.78 -7.85 -5.67
CA VAL A 60 1.52 -9.14 -6.32
C VAL A 60 0.76 -8.94 -7.64
N PHE A 61 -0.28 -8.10 -7.65
CA PHE A 61 -1.00 -7.79 -8.89
C PHE A 61 -0.15 -7.05 -9.92
N SER A 62 0.81 -6.23 -9.48
CA SER A 62 1.72 -5.53 -10.41
C SER A 62 2.68 -6.48 -11.14
N LEU A 63 2.93 -7.66 -10.58
CA LEU A 63 3.79 -8.69 -11.16
C LEU A 63 3.03 -9.79 -11.87
N SER A 64 1.72 -9.86 -11.70
CA SER A 64 0.89 -10.92 -12.28
C SER A 64 0.27 -10.47 -13.60
N GLU A 65 -0.07 -11.45 -14.44
CA GLU A 65 -0.84 -11.21 -15.66
C GLU A 65 -2.36 -11.12 -15.38
N VAL A 66 -2.77 -11.29 -14.11
CA VAL A 66 -4.17 -11.30 -13.72
C VAL A 66 -4.61 -9.92 -13.27
N VAL A 67 -5.80 -9.51 -13.72
CA VAL A 67 -6.39 -8.24 -13.31
C VAL A 67 -7.28 -8.46 -12.10
N LYS A 68 -7.09 -7.65 -11.05
CA LYS A 68 -7.98 -7.65 -9.90
C LYS A 68 -9.39 -7.24 -10.34
N ALA A 69 -10.39 -8.08 -10.05
CA ALA A 69 -11.79 -7.76 -10.30
C ALA A 69 -12.19 -6.52 -9.49
N ASP A 70 -12.89 -5.58 -10.14
CA ASP A 70 -13.42 -4.40 -9.49
C ASP A 70 -14.61 -4.74 -8.59
N GLN A 71 -15.01 -3.78 -7.76
CA GLN A 71 -16.06 -4.00 -6.76
C GLN A 71 -17.42 -4.34 -7.38
N THR A 72 -17.75 -3.77 -8.55
CA THR A 72 -19.02 -4.04 -9.23
C THR A 72 -19.03 -5.46 -9.79
N THR A 73 -17.96 -5.87 -10.47
CA THR A 73 -17.81 -7.25 -10.96
C THR A 73 -17.90 -8.24 -9.81
N LEU A 74 -17.15 -8.02 -8.73
CA LEU A 74 -17.17 -8.87 -7.54
C LEU A 74 -18.57 -8.98 -6.92
N LEU A 75 -19.32 -7.87 -6.84
CA LEU A 75 -20.67 -7.87 -6.28
C LEU A 75 -21.60 -8.81 -7.06
N PHE A 76 -21.59 -8.74 -8.39
CA PHE A 76 -22.41 -9.61 -9.22
C PHE A 76 -21.95 -11.07 -9.14
N SER A 77 -20.65 -11.35 -9.25
CA SER A 77 -20.11 -12.70 -9.10
C SER A 77 -20.50 -13.33 -7.75
N PHE A 78 -20.38 -12.57 -6.66
CA PHE A 78 -20.75 -13.07 -5.33
C PHE A 78 -22.26 -13.22 -5.16
N TYR A 79 -23.07 -12.37 -5.78
CA TYR A 79 -24.53 -12.54 -5.78
C TYR A 79 -24.96 -13.81 -6.50
N GLU A 80 -24.34 -14.16 -7.62
CA GLU A 80 -24.60 -15.42 -8.34
C GLU A 80 -24.26 -16.64 -7.46
N VAL A 81 -23.09 -16.62 -6.81
CA VAL A 81 -22.70 -17.67 -5.86
C VAL A 81 -23.70 -17.76 -4.70
N TYR A 82 -24.12 -16.62 -4.15
CA TYR A 82 -25.11 -16.57 -3.08
C TYR A 82 -26.43 -17.23 -3.49
N ARG A 83 -26.95 -16.90 -4.67
CA ARG A 83 -28.18 -17.48 -5.23
C ARG A 83 -28.10 -19.01 -5.35
N GLN A 84 -26.95 -19.54 -5.73
CA GLN A 84 -26.72 -20.99 -5.80
C GLN A 84 -26.66 -21.63 -4.41
N SER A 85 -26.06 -20.95 -3.44
CA SER A 85 -25.91 -21.47 -2.07
C SER A 85 -27.20 -21.44 -1.23
N VAL A 86 -28.17 -20.61 -1.61
CA VAL A 86 -29.45 -20.41 -0.87
C VAL A 86 -30.62 -21.12 -1.56
N SER A 87 -30.38 -21.87 -2.63
CA SER A 87 -31.41 -22.68 -3.27
C SER A 87 -31.65 -23.97 -2.49
N ASP A 88 -32.48 -23.87 -1.45
CA ASP A 88 -33.41 -24.90 -0.96
C ASP A 88 -34.84 -24.54 -1.41
#